data_AF-A0A3N5Y2Z6-F1
#
_entry.id   AF-A0A3N5Y2Z6-F1
#
_cell.length_a   1.000
_cell.length_b   1.000
_cell.length_c   1.000
_cell.angle_alpha   90.00
_cell.angle_beta   90.00
_cell.angle_gamma   90.00
#
_symmetry.space_group_name_H-M   'P 1'
#
loop_
_entity.id
_entity.type
_entity.pdbx_description
1 polymer ?
#
loop_
_entity_poly.entity_id
_entity_poly.type
_entity_poly.pdbx_seq_one_letter_code
_entity_poly.pdbx_strand_id
1 'polypeptide(L)' 'MHWDIRHKKRYKLTEGGAIYTAMSGDRYLVIIDESMMAEFMEDEGDIELVNIVDFNSESERESYLKRLLS' A
#
# COMPACT_ATOMS: atom_id res chain seq x y z
N MET A 1 -10.24 8.74 7.94
CA MET A 1 -9.21 8.33 8.91
C MET A 1 -7.87 8.82 8.38
N HIS A 2 -7.00 9.44 9.19
CA HIS A 2 -5.70 9.95 8.72
C HIS A 2 -4.58 9.10 9.30
N TRP A 3 -3.81 8.44 8.44
CA TRP A 3 -2.67 7.59 8.82
C TRP A 3 -1.38 8.39 8.75
N ASP A 4 -0.56 8.36 9.80
CA ASP A 4 0.78 8.93 9.74
C ASP A 4 1.73 7.95 9.05
N ILE A 5 1.91 8.12 7.74
CA ILE A 5 2.73 7.23 6.89
C ILE A 5 4.09 7.85 6.52
N ARG A 6 4.52 8.91 7.23
CA ARG A 6 5.78 9.61 6.92
C ARG A 6 7.01 8.70 6.99
N HIS A 7 6.94 7.63 7.78
CA HIS A 7 8.00 6.64 7.95
C HIS A 7 7.76 5.32 7.21
N LYS A 8 7.04 5.34 6.09
CA LYS A 8 6.83 4.15 5.26
C LYS A 8 8.14 3.61 4.69
N LYS A 9 8.30 2.30 4.71
CA LYS A 9 9.45 1.56 4.15
C LYS A 9 9.00 0.82 2.89
N ARG A 10 9.74 0.97 1.80
CA ARG A 10 9.47 0.22 0.56
C ARG A 10 9.66 -1.27 0.82
N TYR A 11 8.62 -2.05 0.56
CA TYR A 11 8.63 -3.50 0.68
C TYR A 11 8.97 -4.15 -0.66
N LYS A 12 8.29 -3.77 -1.74
CA LYS A 12 8.50 -4.33 -3.09
C LYS A 12 8.12 -3.31 -4.17
N LEU A 13 8.81 -3.38 -5.31
CA LEU A 13 8.40 -2.68 -6.54
C LEU A 13 7.53 -3.61 -7.39
N THR A 14 6.50 -3.05 -8.01
CA THR A 14 5.61 -3.72 -8.95
C THR A 14 5.66 -3.00 -10.30
N GLU A 15 5.11 -3.61 -11.35
CA GLU A 15 5.02 -2.94 -12.66
C GLU A 15 4.13 -1.70 -12.60
N GLY A 16 3.08 -1.73 -11.77
CA GLY A 16 2.15 -0.63 -11.57
C GLY A 16 2.55 0.41 -10.52
N GLY A 17 3.67 0.20 -9.80
CA GLY A 17 4.12 1.11 -8.75
C GLY A 17 4.91 0.43 -7.64
N ALA A 18 4.45 0.56 -6.40
CA ALA A 18 5.19 0.08 -5.24
C ALA A 18 4.29 -0.31 -4.06
N ILE A 19 4.77 -1.29 -3.29
CA ILE A 19 4.19 -1.68 -2.01
C ILE A 19 5.11 -1.17 -0.90
N TYR A 20 4.53 -0.49 0.08
CA TYR A 20 5.21 -0.04 1.28
C TYR A 20 4.59 -0.66 2.52
N THR A 21 5.39 -0.78 3.57
CA THR A 21 4.90 -1.07 4.92
C THR A 21 5.14 0.13 5.82
N ALA A 22 4.24 0.36 6.76
CA ALA A 22 4.40 1.39 7.79
C ALA A 22 3.82 0.92 9.11
N MET A 23 4.08 1.67 10.16
CA MET A 23 3.34 1.59 11.41
C MET A 23 2.77 2.96 11.73
N SER A 24 1.53 2.99 12.22
CA SER A 24 0.87 4.20 12.70
C SER A 24 0.17 3.88 14.01
N GLY A 25 0.74 4.34 15.13
CA GLY A 25 0.30 3.91 16.46
C GLY A 25 0.55 2.42 16.67
N ASP A 26 -0.49 1.68 17.01
CA ASP A 26 -0.50 0.23 17.21
C ASP A 26 -0.90 -0.56 15.95
N ARG A 27 -1.11 0.12 14.82
CA ARG A 27 -1.55 -0.48 13.56
C ARG A 27 -0.38 -0.74 12.63
N TYR A 28 -0.41 -1.91 11.99
CA TYR A 28 0.53 -2.30 10.95
C TYR A 28 -0.11 -2.03 9.60
N LEU A 29 0.57 -1.27 8.73
CA LEU A 29 0.00 -0.81 7.47
C LEU A 29 0.70 -1.45 6.28
N VAL A 30 -0.09 -1.76 5.24
CA VAL A 30 0.37 -1.96 3.86
C VAL A 30 -0.20 -0.83 3.02
N ILE A 31 0.68 -0.16 2.28
CA ILE A 31 0.32 0.91 1.35
C ILE A 31 0.63 0.38 -0.04
N ILE A 32 -0.40 0.22 -0.85
CA ILE A 32 -0.30 -0.19 -2.25
C ILE A 32 -0.44 1.08 -3.08
N ASP A 33 0.66 1.45 -3.75
CA ASP A 33 0.75 2.66 -4.56
C ASP A 33 0.81 2.24 -6.03
N GLU A 34 -0.28 2.44 -6.74
CA GLU A 34 -0.46 2.12 -8.16
C GLU A 34 -0.42 3.40 -9.02
N SER A 35 0.15 4.49 -8.48
CA SER A 35 0.16 5.78 -9.16
C SER A 35 0.91 5.76 -10.49
N MET A 36 1.79 4.79 -10.74
CA MET A 36 2.48 4.65 -12.03
C MET A 36 1.53 4.17 -13.13
N MET A 37 0.37 3.62 -12.78
CA MET A 37 -0.67 3.27 -13.75
C MET A 37 -1.48 4.48 -14.21
N ALA A 38 -1.43 5.60 -13.48
CA ALA A 38 -2.11 6.84 -13.85
C ALA A 38 -1.71 7.33 -15.25
N GLU A 39 -0.45 7.14 -15.64
CA GLU A 39 0.09 7.59 -16.93
C GLU A 39 -0.49 6.82 -18.12
N PHE A 40 -1.11 5.65 -17.88
CA PHE A 40 -1.70 4.79 -18.90
C PHE A 40 -3.23 4.85 -18.95
N MET A 41 -3.85 5.61 -18.04
CA MET A 41 -5.30 5.80 -17.98
C MET A 41 -5.65 7.16 -18.57
N GLU A 42 -6.07 7.19 -19.83
CA GLU A 42 -6.29 8.46 -20.57
C GLU A 42 -7.51 9.27 -20.09
N ASP A 43 -8.48 8.70 -19.36
CA ASP A 43 -9.73 9.41 -19.06
C ASP A 43 -10.60 8.80 -17.92
N GLU A 44 -10.01 8.23 -16.88
CA GLU A 44 -10.78 7.76 -15.72
C GLU A 44 -10.61 8.74 -14.54
N GLY A 45 -11.73 9.18 -13.95
CA GLY A 45 -11.86 10.27 -12.97
C GLY A 45 -11.07 10.11 -11.66
N ASP A 46 -11.63 10.52 -10.52
CA ASP A 46 -10.96 10.43 -9.20
C ASP A 46 -10.72 8.96 -8.77
N ILE A 47 -9.79 8.26 -9.41
CA ILE A 47 -9.37 6.91 -9.02
C ILE A 47 -8.41 7.04 -7.85
N GLU A 48 -8.77 6.39 -6.74
CA GLU A 48 -7.88 6.21 -5.60
C GLU A 48 -6.82 5.15 -5.94
N LEU A 49 -5.69 5.61 -6.48
CA LEU A 49 -4.53 4.76 -6.86
C LEU A 49 -3.64 4.38 -5.66
N VAL A 50 -4.00 4.84 -4.46
CA VAL A 50 -3.27 4.54 -3.23
C VAL A 50 -4.23 3.89 -2.25
N ASN A 51 -4.04 2.60 -2.01
CA ASN A 51 -4.84 1.85 -1.04
C ASN A 51 -4.02 1.60 0.23
N ILE A 52 -4.62 1.82 1.40
CA ILE A 52 -4.00 1.57 2.70
C ILE A 52 -4.82 0.52 3.44
N VAL A 53 -4.18 -0.63 3.72
CA VAL A 53 -4.77 -1.72 4.50
C VAL A 53 -4.08 -1.78 5.85
N ASP A 54 -4.87 -1.82 6.93
CA ASP A 54 -4.37 -1.84 8.30
C ASP A 54 -4.66 -3.16 9.02
N PHE A 55 -3.74 -3.56 9.88
CA PHE A 55 -3.75 -4.83 10.59
C PHE A 55 -3.48 -4.64 12.08
N ASN A 56 -4.00 -5.55 12.91
CA ASN A 56 -3.78 -5.53 14.36
C ASN A 56 -2.39 -6.07 14.74
N SER A 57 -1.77 -6.86 13.86
CA SER A 57 -0.48 -7.50 14.12
C SER A 57 0.42 -7.55 12.88
N GLU A 58 1.73 -7.65 13.13
CA GLU A 58 2.70 -7.86 12.08
C GLU A 58 2.44 -9.17 11.31
N SER A 59 2.05 -10.24 12.00
CA SER A 59 1.80 -11.54 11.36
C SER A 59 0.61 -11.51 10.39
N GLU A 60 -0.43 -10.75 10.69
CA GLU A 60 -1.55 -10.51 9.77
C GLU A 60 -1.07 -9.79 8.50
N ARG A 61 -0.28 -8.71 8.69
CA ARG A 61 0.34 -7.95 7.59
C ARG A 61 1.20 -8.84 6.69
N GLU A 62 2.07 -9.64 7.28
CA GLU A 62 2.95 -10.56 6.52
C GLU A 62 2.16 -11.63 5.76
N SER A 63 1.09 -12.15 6.37
CA SER A 63 0.22 -13.14 5.71
C SER A 63 -0.56 -12.55 4.55
N TYR A 64 -0.93 -11.27 4.64
CA TYR A 64 -1.50 -10.52 3.52
C TYR A 64 -0.48 -10.30 2.42
N LEU A 65 0.72 -9.81 2.74
CA LEU A 65 1.79 -9.56 1.77
C LEU A 65 2.18 -10.83 1.00
N LYS A 66 2.25 -11.98 1.67
CA LYS A 66 2.51 -13.27 1.01
C LYS A 66 1.44 -13.65 -0.01
N ARG A 67 0.16 -13.39 0.30
CA ARG A 67 -0.97 -13.66 -0.61
C ARG A 67 -1.07 -12.64 -1.75
N LEU A 68 -0.70 -11.39 -1.49
CA LEU A 68 -0.68 -10.34 -2.50
C LEU A 68 0.41 -10.58 -3.56
N LEU A 69 1.49 -11.29 -3.18
CA LEU A 69 2.68 -11.47 -4.00
C LEU A 69 2.89 -12.89 -4.52
N SER A 70 1.99 -13.82 -4.18
CA SER A 70 1.97 -15.18 -4.71
C SER A 70 1.41 -15.20 -6.12
#